data_AF-A0A8U7NGR5-F1
#
_entry.id   AF-A0A8U7NGR5-F1
#
_cell.length_a   1.000
_cell.length_b   1.000
_cell.length_c   1.000
_cell.angle_alpha   90.00
_cell.angle_beta   90.00
_cell.angle_gamma   90.00
#
_symmetry.space_group_name_H-M   'P 1'
#
loop_
_entity.id
_entity.type
_entity.pdbx_description
1 polymer ?
#
loop_
_entity_poly.entity_id
_entity_poly.type
_entity_poly.pdbx_seq_one_letter_code
_entity_poly.pdbx_strand_id
1 'polypeptide(L)'
;STCLPDLRVASKGGLAKCAHQKCVHLGQKATYRWVQERGIAMSLDMSRTRVAQCPVCQHMYKRPVPNIAKGLLARGKLPGPTWQMDYIGPLPQDRGCKYICCRHISWVFDCPSL
;
A
#
# COMPACT_ATOMS: atom_id res chain seq x y z
N SER A 1 -9.49 -22.53 -16.83
CA SER A 1 -8.63 -21.72 -17.72
C SER A 1 -7.19 -21.88 -17.28
N THR A 2 -6.56 -22.93 -17.80
CA THR A 2 -5.48 -23.64 -17.12
C THR A 2 -4.13 -23.15 -17.60
N CYS A 3 -3.42 -22.37 -16.79
CA CYS A 3 -1.99 -22.11 -17.00
C CYS A 3 -1.19 -23.32 -16.51
N LEU A 4 -1.29 -24.43 -17.24
CA LEU A 4 -0.31 -25.50 -17.23
C LEU A 4 0.29 -25.53 -18.63
N PRO A 5 1.26 -24.65 -18.93
CA PRO A 5 2.10 -24.91 -20.08
C PRO A 5 2.78 -26.26 -19.84
N ASP A 6 2.80 -27.13 -20.85
CA ASP A 6 3.75 -28.23 -20.86
C ASP A 6 5.14 -27.59 -20.74
N LEU A 7 5.81 -27.85 -19.61
CA LEU A 7 7.09 -27.25 -19.25
C LEU A 7 8.16 -27.52 -20.31
N ARG A 8 7.95 -28.53 -21.18
CA ARG A 8 8.85 -28.90 -22.28
C ARG A 8 8.60 -28.12 -23.58
N VAL A 9 7.43 -27.50 -23.76
CA VAL A 9 7.01 -26.87 -25.05
C VAL A 9 6.81 -25.36 -24.92
N ALA A 10 6.66 -24.84 -23.70
CA ALA A 10 6.36 -23.43 -23.51
C ALA A 10 7.56 -22.50 -23.70
N SER A 11 7.35 -21.42 -24.44
CA SER A 11 8.34 -20.34 -24.55
C SER A 11 8.64 -19.74 -23.16
N LYS A 12 9.88 -19.25 -22.97
CA LYS A 12 10.31 -18.59 -21.72
C LYS A 12 9.35 -17.46 -21.29
N GLY A 13 8.76 -16.74 -22.25
CA GLY A 13 7.75 -15.71 -21.99
C GLY A 13 6.41 -16.26 -21.49
N GLY A 14 5.97 -17.40 -22.01
CA GLY A 14 4.77 -18.11 -21.53
C GLY A 14 4.93 -18.65 -20.12
N LEU A 15 6.11 -19.18 -19.79
CA LEU A 15 6.45 -19.65 -18.45
C LEU A 15 6.47 -18.50 -17.43
N ALA A 16 7.10 -17.36 -17.77
CA ALA A 16 7.08 -16.18 -16.93
C ALA A 16 5.65 -15.68 -16.64
N LYS A 17 4.76 -15.71 -17.65
CA LYS A 17 3.33 -15.35 -17.48
C LYS A 17 2.63 -16.29 -16.49
N CYS A 18 2.78 -17.59 -16.68
CA CYS A 18 2.16 -18.60 -15.82
C CYS A 18 2.68 -18.51 -14.38
N ALA A 19 4.00 -18.41 -14.21
CA ALA A 19 4.63 -18.26 -12.90
C ALA A 19 4.11 -17.01 -12.18
N HIS A 20 4.07 -15.88 -12.88
CA HIS A 20 3.54 -14.63 -12.33
C HIS A 20 2.08 -14.74 -11.87
N GLN A 21 1.23 -15.44 -12.63
CA GLN A 21 -0.17 -15.69 -12.27
C GLN A 21 -0.30 -16.67 -11.09
N LYS A 22 0.51 -17.73 -11.04
CA LYS A 22 0.52 -18.70 -9.93
C LYS A 22 1.04 -18.11 -8.62
N CYS A 23 1.95 -17.13 -8.72
CA CYS A 23 2.43 -16.35 -7.59
C CYS A 23 1.48 -15.21 -7.20
N VAL A 24 0.22 -15.19 -7.64
CA VAL A 24 -0.76 -14.16 -7.25
C VAL A 24 -0.20 -12.74 -7.43
N HIS A 25 0.51 -12.50 -8.54
CA HIS A 25 1.11 -11.22 -8.84
C HIS A 25 2.14 -10.68 -7.80
N LEU A 26 2.78 -11.54 -6.97
CA LEU A 26 3.79 -11.21 -5.93
C LEU A 26 5.11 -10.56 -6.42
N GLY A 27 5.16 -10.04 -7.64
CA GLY A 27 6.30 -9.32 -8.20
C GLY A 27 7.42 -10.21 -8.75
N GLN A 28 8.53 -9.58 -9.13
CA GLN A 28 9.57 -10.22 -9.96
C GLN A 28 10.38 -11.29 -9.22
N LYS A 29 10.69 -11.07 -7.93
CA LYS A 29 11.48 -12.02 -7.13
C LYS A 29 10.70 -13.30 -6.82
N ALA A 30 9.40 -13.17 -6.51
CA ALA A 30 8.52 -14.32 -6.28
C ALA A 30 8.34 -15.13 -7.57
N THR A 31 8.12 -14.44 -8.69
CA THR A 31 8.01 -15.08 -10.01
C THR A 31 9.31 -15.82 -10.36
N TYR A 32 10.48 -15.23 -10.11
CA TYR A 32 11.78 -15.85 -10.33
C TYR A 32 11.99 -17.09 -9.45
N ARG A 33 11.73 -16.98 -8.14
CA ARG A 33 11.85 -18.12 -7.20
C ARG A 33 10.96 -19.29 -7.57
N TRP A 34 9.70 -19.04 -7.94
CA TRP A 34 8.77 -20.09 -8.34
C TRP A 34 9.30 -20.93 -9.51
N VAL A 35 9.99 -20.28 -10.45
CA VAL A 35 10.58 -20.92 -11.63
C VAL A 35 11.89 -21.64 -11.27
N GLN A 36 12.72 -21.06 -10.40
CA GLN A 36 13.93 -21.70 -9.89
C GLN A 36 13.64 -22.98 -9.09
N GLU A 37 12.63 -22.97 -8.22
CA GLU A 37 12.18 -24.13 -7.43
C GLU A 37 11.76 -25.32 -8.31
N ARG A 38 11.48 -25.08 -9.59
CA ARG A 38 11.02 -26.09 -10.55
C ARG A 38 12.11 -26.45 -11.58
N GLY A 39 13.34 -25.99 -11.38
CA GLY A 39 14.48 -26.29 -12.26
C GLY A 39 14.39 -25.66 -13.66
N ILE A 40 13.52 -24.65 -13.84
CA ILE A 40 13.31 -24.03 -15.14
C ILE A 40 14.32 -22.88 -15.30
N ALA A 41 15.11 -22.90 -16.38
CA ALA A 41 16.08 -21.85 -16.68
C ALA A 41 15.38 -20.57 -17.19
N MET A 42 15.31 -19.54 -16.36
CA MET A 42 14.74 -18.24 -16.71
C MET A 42 15.56 -17.10 -16.07
N SER A 43 15.75 -15.99 -16.79
CA SER A 43 16.46 -14.83 -16.25
C SER A 43 15.57 -13.98 -15.35
N LEU A 44 16.19 -13.26 -14.42
CA LEU A 44 15.49 -12.29 -13.57
C LEU A 44 14.88 -11.15 -14.41
N ASP A 45 15.54 -10.74 -15.49
CA ASP A 45 15.04 -9.69 -16.39
C ASP A 45 13.74 -10.09 -17.08
N MET A 46 13.58 -11.36 -17.46
CA MET A 46 12.31 -11.86 -18.00
C MET A 46 11.18 -11.75 -16.96
N SER A 47 11.49 -12.03 -15.69
CA SER A 47 10.52 -11.85 -14.59
C SER A 47 10.16 -10.39 -14.39
N ARG A 48 11.16 -9.50 -14.43
CA ARG A 48 10.98 -8.05 -14.30
C ARG A 48 10.12 -7.51 -15.43
N THR A 49 10.45 -7.84 -16.68
CA THR A 49 9.68 -7.45 -17.87
C THR A 49 8.24 -7.96 -17.79
N ARG A 50 8.03 -9.20 -17.35
CA ARG A 50 6.68 -9.77 -17.23
C ARG A 50 5.82 -9.05 -16.21
N VAL A 51 6.38 -8.73 -15.05
CA VAL A 51 5.68 -7.98 -13.99
C VAL A 51 5.40 -6.55 -14.46
N ALA A 52 6.38 -5.89 -15.10
CA ALA A 52 6.23 -4.54 -15.62
C ALA A 52 5.15 -4.45 -16.71
N GLN A 53 5.00 -5.48 -17.54
CA GLN A 53 4.00 -5.56 -18.63
C GLN A 53 2.65 -6.14 -18.19
N CYS A 54 2.47 -6.51 -16.92
CA CYS A 54 1.21 -7.10 -16.46
C CYS A 54 0.13 -5.99 -16.29
N PRO A 55 -1.00 -6.03 -17.02
CA PRO A 55 -2.03 -4.98 -16.91
C PRO A 55 -2.63 -4.85 -15.51
N VAL A 56 -2.80 -5.98 -14.81
CA VAL A 56 -3.30 -6.02 -13.42
C VAL A 56 -2.33 -5.31 -12.48
N CYS A 57 -1.04 -5.66 -12.55
CA CYS A 57 -0.02 -5.00 -11.74
C CYS A 57 0.10 -3.52 -12.10
N GLN A 58 0.12 -3.17 -13.39
CA GLN A 58 0.18 -1.77 -13.81
C GLN A 58 -1.00 -0.95 -13.26
N HIS A 59 -2.21 -1.51 -13.23
CA HIS A 59 -3.37 -0.82 -12.69
C HIS A 59 -3.28 -0.68 -11.15
N MET A 60 -2.82 -1.71 -10.45
CA MET A 60 -2.73 -1.70 -8.98
C MET A 60 -1.57 -0.86 -8.44
N TYR A 61 -0.41 -0.85 -9.11
CA TYR A 61 0.75 -0.03 -8.75
C TYR A 61 0.55 1.46 -9.06
N LYS A 62 -0.37 1.81 -9.97
CA LYS A 62 -0.74 3.19 -10.31
C LYS A 62 -1.61 3.87 -9.27
N ARG A 63 -1.61 3.44 -8.01
CA ARG A 63 -2.00 4.31 -6.91
C ARG A 63 -0.73 4.97 -6.39
N PRO A 64 -0.23 6.06 -7.03
CA PRO A 64 0.74 6.88 -6.35
C PRO A 64 0.10 7.26 -5.03
N VAL A 65 0.74 6.88 -3.93
CA VAL A 65 0.42 7.51 -2.65
C VAL A 65 0.58 8.99 -2.95
N PRO A 66 -0.49 9.80 -2.83
CA PRO A 66 -0.35 11.22 -3.09
C PRO A 66 0.82 11.70 -2.24
N ASN A 67 1.77 12.38 -2.86
CA ASN A 67 2.77 13.13 -2.12
C ASN A 67 2.00 14.30 -1.51
N ILE A 68 1.29 14.02 -0.41
CA ILE A 68 0.65 15.03 0.40
C ILE A 68 1.82 15.74 1.06
N ALA A 69 2.22 16.88 0.50
CA ALA A 69 3.04 17.83 1.23
C ALA A 69 2.32 18.07 2.56
N LYS A 70 2.88 17.53 3.65
CA LYS A 70 2.29 17.69 4.97
C LYS A 70 2.42 19.17 5.31
N GLY A 71 1.33 19.91 5.15
CA GLY A 71 1.26 21.27 5.67
C GLY A 71 1.46 21.25 7.18
N LEU A 72 2.09 22.28 7.73
CA LEU A 72 2.01 22.50 9.17
C LEU A 72 0.56 22.90 9.50
N LEU A 73 -0.05 22.22 10.46
CA LEU A 73 -1.28 22.71 11.07
C LEU A 73 -0.96 24.04 11.76
N ALA A 74 -1.72 25.08 11.45
CA ALA A 74 -1.56 26.40 12.06
C ALA A 74 -1.77 26.27 13.58
N ARG A 75 -0.75 26.64 14.36
CA ARG A 75 -0.83 26.70 15.82
C ARG A 75 -1.19 28.11 16.24
N GLY A 76 -2.12 28.24 17.17
CA GLY A 76 -2.42 29.52 17.81
C GLY A 76 -1.20 30.02 18.59
N LYS A 77 -0.85 31.30 18.45
CA LYS A 77 0.26 31.93 19.19
C LYS A 77 -0.08 32.26 20.64
N LEU A 78 -1.36 32.29 20.97
CA LEU A 78 -1.90 32.65 22.28
C LEU A 78 -2.94 31.60 22.72
N PRO A 79 -3.33 31.58 23.99
CA PRO A 79 -4.50 30.85 24.47
C PRO A 79 -5.79 31.26 23.78
N GLY A 80 -6.55 30.29 23.25
CA GLY A 80 -7.93 30.52 22.79
C GLY A 80 -8.22 30.93 21.33
N PRO A 81 -7.28 31.38 20.46
CA PRO A 81 -7.60 31.78 19.09
C PRO A 81 -7.74 30.60 18.13
N THR A 82 -7.30 29.39 18.50
CA THR A 82 -7.34 28.23 17.61
C THR A 82 -7.76 26.99 18.40
N TRP A 83 -8.89 26.40 17.99
CA TRP A 83 -9.39 25.15 18.51
C TRP A 83 -9.61 24.18 17.36
N GLN A 84 -9.31 22.91 17.59
CA GLN A 84 -9.70 21.82 16.70
C GLN A 84 -10.86 21.08 17.37
N MET A 85 -11.94 20.85 16.63
CA MET A 85 -13.05 20.00 17.06
C MET A 85 -13.10 18.76 16.19
N ASP A 86 -13.33 17.62 16.85
CA ASP A 86 -13.55 16.34 16.20
C ASP A 86 -14.66 15.57 16.95
N TYR A 87 -15.31 14.64 16.26
CA TYR A 87 -16.31 13.76 16.85
C TYR A 87 -15.81 12.32 16.83
N ILE A 88 -15.72 11.71 18.00
CA ILE A 88 -15.36 10.31 18.14
C ILE A 88 -16.64 9.48 18.23
N GLY A 89 -16.83 8.56 17.28
CA GLY A 89 -17.91 7.59 17.30
C GLY A 89 -18.16 6.90 15.96
N PRO A 90 -19.20 6.05 15.87
CA PRO A 90 -20.18 5.77 16.91
C PRO A 90 -19.62 4.86 18.03
N LEU A 91 -19.94 5.22 19.28
CA LEU A 91 -19.67 4.43 20.48
C LEU A 91 -20.94 3.70 20.94
N PRO A 92 -20.82 2.67 21.81
CA PRO A 92 -21.97 2.09 22.50
C PRO A 92 -22.83 3.18 23.14
N GLN A 93 -24.14 3.06 23.01
CA GLN A 93 -25.08 4.10 23.42
C GLN A 93 -25.16 4.20 24.94
N ASP A 94 -24.84 5.38 25.47
CA ASP A 94 -25.06 5.73 26.88
C ASP A 94 -25.95 6.98 26.96
N ARG A 95 -27.04 6.90 27.71
CA ARG A 95 -28.04 7.98 27.90
C ARG A 95 -28.51 8.68 26.62
N GLY A 96 -28.61 7.96 25.51
CA GLY A 96 -29.03 8.52 24.23
C GLY A 96 -27.91 9.10 23.36
N CYS A 97 -26.68 9.19 23.88
CA CYS A 97 -25.51 9.71 23.17
C CYS A 97 -24.67 8.56 22.58
N LYS A 98 -24.15 8.77 21.36
CA LYS A 98 -23.27 7.81 20.64
C LYS A 98 -21.96 8.43 20.17
N TYR A 99 -21.79 9.73 20.36
CA TYR A 99 -20.64 10.49 19.87
C TYR A 99 -20.12 11.39 20.98
N ILE A 100 -18.81 11.51 21.06
CA ILE A 100 -18.13 12.45 21.94
C ILE A 100 -17.56 13.57 21.09
N CYS A 101 -17.89 14.81 21.42
CA CYS A 101 -17.25 15.97 20.82
C CYS A 101 -15.95 16.29 21.58
N CYS A 102 -14.81 16.11 20.92
CA CYS A 102 -13.50 16.43 21.46
C CYS A 102 -13.07 17.81 20.98
N ARG A 103 -12.82 18.72 21.92
CA ARG A 103 -12.19 20.02 21.64
C ARG A 103 -10.74 19.95 22.10
N HIS A 104 -9.80 20.05 21.17
CA HIS A 104 -8.39 20.24 21.50
C HIS A 104 -8.06 21.74 21.45
N ILE A 105 -7.66 22.27 22.61
CA ILE A 105 -6.93 23.53 22.67
C ILE A 105 -5.46 23.17 22.44
N SER A 106 -4.86 23.71 21.38
CA SER A 106 -3.43 23.53 21.12
C SER A 106 -2.63 24.25 22.21
N TRP A 107 -2.30 23.56 23.29
CA TRP A 107 -1.33 24.01 24.28
C TRP A 107 -0.01 23.32 24.03
N VAL A 108 0.93 24.02 23.41
CA VAL A 108 2.35 23.68 23.54
C VAL A 108 2.99 24.94 24.10
N PHE A 109 3.17 24.97 25.42
CA PHE A 109 4.18 25.85 25.99
C PHE A 109 5.51 25.32 25.49
N ASP A 110 6.26 26.12 24.73
CA ASP A 110 7.68 25.87 24.53
C ASP A 110 8.30 25.79 25.94
N CYS A 111 8.80 24.61 26.31
CA CYS A 111 9.67 24.47 27.47
C CYS A 111 10.99 25.16 27.09
N PRO A 112 11.37 26.30 27.70
CA PRO A 112 12.71 26.81 27.50
C PRO A 112 13.65 25.83 28.21
N SER A 113 14.47 25.15 27.42
CA SER A 113 15.52 24.25 27.88
C SER A 113 16.35 24.88 29.02
N LEU A 114 16.34 24.22 30.18
CA LEU A 114 17.36 24.32 31.24
C LEU A 114 18.49 23.33 30.95
#